data_AF-A0A1F3VIT1-F1
#
_entry.id   AF-A0A1F3VIT1-F1
#
_cell.length_a   1.000
_cell.length_b   1.000
_cell.length_c   1.000
_cell.angle_alpha   90.00
_cell.angle_beta   90.00
_cell.angle_gamma   90.00
#
_symmetry.space_group_name_H-M   'P 1'
#
loop_
_entity.id
_entity.type
_entity.pdbx_description
1 polymer ?
#
loop_
_entity_poly.entity_id
_entity_poly.type
_entity_poly.pdbx_seq_one_letter_code
_entity_poly.pdbx_strand_id
1 'polypeptide(L)'
;MNKKLSLIILLLANMLFSSCATYQRIKNYVFTTLPPKKFALIESNPAGAEVVTAKGEVVGATPLKITGEDLDKFAKDGIVSFVISKVGFVPREIVVLVNGIDLYNVELTPLNPDHFEKWVLKTYGDETNEMLRQLLQIQGFLFLQKFPLAENKITDFQKKYPNVAASYTMLGNIYYHQNKYPEARAQLLRALSIDGKDETTIRFLEAVNNKLSNL
;
A
#
# COMPACT_ATOMS: atom_id res chain seq x y z
N MET A 1 62.44 62.80 27.47
CA MET A 1 61.46 61.86 26.89
C MET A 1 60.33 62.67 26.23
N ASN A 2 60.10 62.46 24.94
CA ASN A 2 59.42 63.43 24.06
C ASN A 2 57.89 63.49 24.33
N LYS A 3 57.33 64.65 24.73
CA LYS A 3 55.91 64.82 25.12
C LYS A 3 54.92 64.36 24.04
N LYS A 4 55.31 64.42 22.76
CA LYS A 4 54.50 63.91 21.63
C LYS A 4 54.37 62.38 21.62
N LEU A 5 55.39 61.64 22.07
CA LEU A 5 55.37 60.18 22.11
C LEU A 5 54.44 59.65 23.21
N SER A 6 54.37 60.36 24.35
CA SER A 6 53.47 60.03 25.46
C SER A 6 51.99 60.23 25.10
N LEU A 7 51.65 61.26 24.30
CA LEU A 7 50.27 61.53 23.90
C LEU A 7 49.75 60.48 22.89
N ILE A 8 50.60 60.01 21.98
CA ILE A 8 50.25 58.97 21.00
C ILE A 8 50.01 57.62 21.70
N ILE A 9 50.84 57.27 22.69
CA ILE A 9 50.66 56.03 23.47
C ILE A 9 49.35 56.07 24.27
N LEU A 10 48.99 57.23 24.83
CA LEU A 10 47.74 57.39 25.59
C LEU A 10 46.48 57.31 24.69
N LEU A 11 46.56 57.87 23.47
CA LEU A 11 45.49 57.79 22.47
C LEU A 11 45.29 56.36 21.93
N LEU A 12 46.39 55.64 21.65
CA LEU A 12 46.33 54.25 21.21
C LEU A 12 45.80 53.32 22.32
N ALA A 13 46.18 53.56 23.58
CA ALA A 13 45.63 52.84 24.72
C ALA A 13 44.12 53.03 24.85
N ASN A 14 43.61 54.27 24.76
CA ASN A 14 42.17 54.53 24.86
C ASN A 14 41.34 53.92 23.72
N MET A 15 41.88 53.86 22.50
CA MET A 15 41.20 53.15 21.40
C MET A 15 41.12 51.65 21.65
N LEU A 16 42.18 51.04 22.20
CA LEU A 16 42.24 49.60 22.52
C LEU A 16 41.36 49.20 23.72
N PHE A 17 41.18 50.08 24.72
CA PHE A 17 40.29 49.80 25.85
C PHE A 17 38.80 50.00 25.51
N SER A 18 38.47 50.92 24.60
CA SER A 18 37.08 51.15 24.17
C SER A 18 36.51 49.98 23.34
N SER A 19 37.34 49.34 22.52
CA SER A 19 36.96 48.19 21.68
C SER A 19 36.77 46.91 22.50
N CYS A 20 37.55 46.74 23.57
CA CYS A 20 37.41 45.58 24.46
C CYS A 20 36.14 45.64 25.31
N ALA A 21 35.81 46.82 25.85
CA ALA A 21 34.58 47.04 26.63
C ALA A 21 33.30 46.89 25.79
N THR A 22 33.33 47.33 24.53
CA THR A 22 32.22 47.13 23.58
C THR A 22 32.09 45.67 23.15
N TYR A 23 33.20 44.96 22.92
CA TYR A 23 33.19 43.53 22.61
C TYR A 23 32.60 42.68 23.74
N GLN A 24 32.92 42.98 25.00
CA GLN A 24 32.33 42.29 26.16
C GLN A 24 30.85 42.62 26.36
N ARG A 25 30.42 43.84 26.02
CA ARG A 25 29.01 44.25 26.08
C ARG A 25 28.15 43.58 25.02
N ILE A 26 28.72 43.25 23.86
CA ILE A 26 28.04 42.50 22.78
C ILE A 26 27.88 41.01 23.15
N LYS A 27 28.84 40.39 23.86
CA LYS A 27 28.71 39.00 24.33
C LYS A 27 27.58 38.79 25.36
N ASN A 28 27.14 39.84 26.04
CA ASN A 28 26.03 39.79 27.00
C ASN A 28 24.66 39.98 26.35
N TYR A 29 24.59 40.25 25.04
CA TYR A 29 23.38 40.00 24.29
C TYR A 29 23.25 38.48 24.11
N VAL A 30 22.51 37.86 25.04
CA VAL A 30 21.95 36.54 24.80
C VAL A 30 21.01 36.68 23.61
N PHE A 31 21.51 36.44 22.40
CA PHE A 31 20.66 36.03 21.31
C PHE A 31 20.06 34.71 21.76
N THR A 32 18.90 34.76 22.40
CA THR A 32 18.03 33.60 22.50
C THR A 32 17.69 33.26 21.06
N THR A 33 18.47 32.38 20.45
CA THR A 33 18.14 31.80 19.16
C THR A 33 16.82 31.09 19.39
N LEU A 34 15.70 31.73 19.01
CA LEU A 34 14.42 31.05 18.94
C LEU A 34 14.69 29.80 18.09
N PRO A 35 14.53 28.59 18.64
CA PRO A 35 14.78 27.39 17.87
C PRO A 35 13.96 27.51 16.58
N PRO A 36 14.55 27.25 15.40
CA PRO A 36 13.79 27.33 14.16
C PRO A 36 12.60 26.39 14.32
N LYS A 37 11.38 26.93 14.15
CA LYS A 37 10.17 26.12 14.26
C LYS A 37 10.23 25.08 13.15
N LYS A 38 10.46 23.82 13.48
CA LYS A 38 10.36 22.70 12.53
C LYS A 38 8.89 22.35 12.38
N PHE A 39 8.37 22.43 11.17
CA PHE A 39 7.01 21.97 10.89
C PHE A 39 6.84 21.63 9.42
N ALA A 40 5.95 20.68 9.16
CA ALA A 40 5.41 20.42 7.84
C ALA A 40 3.98 20.95 7.79
N LEU A 41 3.67 21.78 6.80
CA LEU A 41 2.30 22.15 6.47
C LEU A 41 1.90 21.37 5.22
N ILE A 42 0.86 20.56 5.32
CA ILE A 42 0.36 19.73 4.24
C ILE A 42 -1.02 20.25 3.85
N GLU A 43 -1.12 20.80 2.65
CA GLU A 43 -2.37 21.20 2.02
C GLU A 43 -2.70 20.21 0.90
N SER A 44 -4.00 20.02 0.64
CA SER A 44 -4.42 19.23 -0.51
C SER A 44 -5.56 19.90 -1.25
N ASN A 45 -5.65 19.56 -2.53
CA ASN A 45 -6.80 19.89 -3.36
C ASN A 45 -7.43 18.58 -3.88
N PRO A 46 -8.69 18.28 -3.51
CA PRO A 46 -9.52 19.04 -2.58
C PRO A 46 -9.04 18.91 -1.13
N ALA A 47 -9.37 19.90 -0.31
CA ALA A 47 -9.03 19.95 1.12
C ALA A 47 -9.79 18.87 1.92
N GLY A 48 -9.38 18.60 3.15
CA GLY A 48 -9.96 17.56 4.00
C GLY A 48 -9.63 16.16 3.51
N ALA A 49 -8.42 15.96 3.00
CA ALA A 49 -7.86 14.64 2.73
C ALA A 49 -7.18 14.10 3.99
N GLU A 50 -7.33 12.82 4.27
CA GLU A 50 -6.68 12.16 5.40
C GLU A 50 -5.18 12.05 5.15
N VAL A 51 -4.38 12.34 6.18
CA VAL A 51 -2.94 12.15 6.21
C VAL A 51 -2.67 10.93 7.06
N VAL A 52 -2.11 9.88 6.45
CA VAL A 52 -1.90 8.57 7.07
C VAL A 52 -0.42 8.22 7.04
N THR A 53 0.11 7.62 8.10
CA THR A 53 1.49 7.10 8.11
C THR A 53 1.63 5.89 7.18
N ALA A 54 2.86 5.52 6.82
CA ALA A 54 3.12 4.28 6.08
C ALA A 54 2.60 3.00 6.77
N LYS A 55 2.31 3.05 8.08
CA LYS A 55 1.74 1.94 8.86
C LYS A 55 0.20 1.93 8.87
N GLY A 56 -0.45 2.91 8.26
CA GLY A 56 -1.91 3.03 8.24
C GLY A 56 -2.51 3.81 9.41
N GLU A 57 -1.69 4.50 10.21
CA GLU A 57 -2.19 5.31 11.34
C GLU A 57 -2.63 6.70 10.84
N VAL A 58 -3.85 7.12 11.19
CA VAL A 58 -4.37 8.43 10.80
C VAL A 58 -3.74 9.52 11.68
N VAL A 59 -3.10 10.49 11.02
CA VAL A 59 -2.41 11.63 11.67
C VAL A 59 -3.34 12.84 11.75
N GLY A 60 -4.20 13.03 10.75
CA GLY A 60 -5.15 14.15 10.68
C GLY A 60 -5.72 14.34 9.27
N ALA A 61 -6.26 15.52 9.00
CA ALA A 61 -6.80 15.88 7.69
C ALA A 61 -6.26 17.24 7.21
N THR A 62 -6.10 17.40 5.90
CA THR A 62 -5.58 18.64 5.30
C THR A 62 -6.58 19.81 5.38
N PRO A 63 -6.12 21.07 5.53
CA PRO A 63 -4.73 21.46 5.75
C PRO A 63 -4.25 21.02 7.14
N LEU A 64 -3.09 20.35 7.20
CA LEU A 64 -2.55 19.76 8.42
C LEU A 64 -1.16 20.32 8.68
N LYS A 65 -0.99 20.95 9.85
CA LYS A 65 0.33 21.38 10.34
C LYS A 65 0.83 20.38 11.37
N ILE A 66 1.99 19.78 11.10
CA ILE A 66 2.65 18.83 12.00
C ILE A 66 3.92 19.46 12.52
N THR A 67 4.11 19.47 13.84
CA THR A 67 5.32 20.01 14.47
C THR A 67 6.50 19.04 14.34
N GLY A 68 7.74 19.54 14.46
CA GLY A 68 8.93 18.68 14.42
C GLY A 68 8.91 17.57 15.47
N GLU A 69 8.46 17.86 16.69
CA GLU A 69 8.33 16.86 17.77
C GLU A 69 7.34 15.75 17.42
N ASP A 70 6.26 16.09 16.70
CA ASP A 70 5.29 15.10 16.22
C ASP A 70 5.81 14.32 15.01
N LEU A 71 6.59 14.96 14.13
CA LEU A 71 7.26 14.28 13.00
C LEU A 71 8.31 13.28 13.50
N ASP A 72 9.06 13.61 14.55
CA ASP A 72 10.05 12.74 15.17
C ASP A 72 9.46 11.41 15.64
N LYS A 73 8.16 11.38 16.03
CA LYS A 73 7.46 10.15 16.44
C LYS A 73 7.32 9.15 15.29
N PHE A 74 7.24 9.64 14.06
CA PHE A 74 7.05 8.83 12.85
C PHE A 74 8.33 8.66 12.03
N ALA A 75 9.38 9.40 12.38
CA ALA A 75 10.60 9.51 11.61
C ALA A 75 11.42 8.23 11.62
N LYS A 76 11.98 7.90 10.46
CA LYS A 76 13.07 6.94 10.32
C LYS A 76 14.16 7.62 9.49
N ASP A 77 15.36 7.71 10.04
CA ASP A 77 16.51 8.36 9.40
C ASP A 77 16.26 9.82 8.97
N GLY A 78 15.43 10.56 9.72
CA GLY A 78 15.14 11.98 9.46
C GLY A 78 14.10 12.25 8.38
N ILE A 79 13.41 11.21 7.90
CA ILE A 79 12.30 11.31 6.93
C ILE A 79 11.04 10.62 7.44
N VAL A 80 9.88 11.07 6.96
CA VAL A 80 8.56 10.46 7.20
C VAL A 80 7.80 10.34 5.89
N SER A 81 7.27 9.16 5.57
CA SER A 81 6.31 8.99 4.46
C SER A 81 4.89 9.16 4.97
N PHE A 82 4.13 10.06 4.33
CA PHE A 82 2.69 10.17 4.52
C PHE A 82 1.94 9.83 3.24
N VAL A 83 0.82 9.13 3.39
CA VAL A 83 -0.16 8.90 2.34
C VAL A 83 -1.30 9.89 2.54
N ILE A 84 -1.54 10.72 1.54
CA ILE A 84 -2.65 11.65 1.47
C ILE A 84 -3.78 10.98 0.71
N SER A 85 -4.88 10.70 1.39
CA SER A 85 -5.99 9.92 0.82
C SER A 85 -7.32 10.63 1.00
N LYS A 86 -8.21 10.49 0.02
CA LYS A 86 -9.57 11.02 0.09
C LYS A 86 -10.50 10.17 -0.74
N VAL A 87 -11.68 9.89 -0.21
CA VAL A 87 -12.71 9.11 -0.92
C VAL A 87 -13.00 9.74 -2.28
N GLY A 88 -12.94 8.91 -3.33
CA GLY A 88 -13.14 9.36 -4.71
C GLY A 88 -11.89 9.93 -5.38
N PHE A 89 -10.71 9.83 -4.76
CA PHE A 89 -9.44 10.32 -5.31
C PHE A 89 -8.32 9.27 -5.20
N VAL A 90 -7.34 9.35 -6.12
CA VAL A 90 -6.14 8.51 -6.10
C VAL A 90 -5.25 8.96 -4.93
N PRO A 91 -4.87 8.06 -4.00
CA PRO A 91 -3.99 8.43 -2.90
C PRO A 91 -2.60 8.81 -3.41
N ARG A 92 -1.95 9.74 -2.70
CA ARG A 92 -0.61 10.26 -3.03
C ARG A 92 0.32 10.06 -1.86
N GLU A 93 1.48 9.48 -2.10
CA GLU A 93 2.55 9.46 -1.09
C GLU A 93 3.41 10.72 -1.22
N ILE A 94 3.75 11.31 -0.07
CA ILE A 94 4.73 12.39 0.05
C ILE A 94 5.80 11.99 1.07
N VAL A 95 7.02 12.46 0.84
CA VAL A 95 8.15 12.29 1.78
C VAL A 95 8.43 13.63 2.45
N VAL A 96 8.37 13.63 3.77
CA VAL A 96 8.54 14.80 4.64
C VAL A 96 9.89 14.74 5.35
N LEU A 97 10.65 15.84 5.31
CA LEU A 97 11.90 15.98 6.05
C LEU A 97 11.62 16.52 7.45
N VAL A 98 12.21 15.92 8.47
CA VAL A 98 11.92 16.27 9.87
C VAL A 98 12.64 17.55 10.33
N ASN A 99 13.71 17.93 9.60
CA ASN A 99 14.61 19.01 10.01
C ASN A 99 14.30 20.37 9.38
N GLY A 100 13.24 20.49 8.59
CA GLY A 100 12.92 21.67 7.79
C GLY A 100 11.65 22.45 8.21
N ILE A 101 11.41 23.53 7.48
CA ILE A 101 10.10 24.17 7.36
C ILE A 101 9.65 23.88 5.93
N ASP A 102 8.68 22.99 5.79
CA ASP A 102 8.25 22.52 4.47
C ASP A 102 6.74 22.76 4.29
N LEU A 103 6.39 23.20 3.08
CA LEU A 103 5.01 23.32 2.62
C LEU A 103 4.79 22.31 1.49
N TYR A 104 3.83 21.41 1.68
CA TYR A 104 3.43 20.40 0.71
C TYR A 104 2.05 20.73 0.18
N ASN A 105 1.97 21.02 -1.12
CA ASN A 105 0.70 21.21 -1.82
C ASN A 105 0.43 19.96 -2.66
N VAL A 106 -0.59 19.19 -2.26
CA VAL A 106 -0.90 17.88 -2.86
C VAL A 106 -2.16 17.96 -3.71
N GLU A 107 -1.98 17.93 -5.02
CA GLU A 107 -3.09 17.78 -5.97
C GLU A 107 -3.50 16.30 -6.07
N LEU A 108 -4.72 16.02 -5.64
CA LEU A 108 -5.33 14.70 -5.74
C LEU A 108 -6.11 14.57 -7.04
N THR A 109 -5.85 13.49 -7.77
CA THR A 109 -6.57 13.19 -9.00
C THR A 109 -7.89 12.47 -8.66
N PRO A 110 -9.05 12.93 -9.14
CA PRO A 110 -10.29 12.19 -8.99
C PRO A 110 -10.16 10.77 -9.56
N LEU A 111 -10.71 9.78 -8.85
CA LEU A 111 -10.89 8.45 -9.39
C LEU A 111 -11.88 8.53 -10.55
N ASN A 112 -11.38 8.24 -11.75
CA ASN A 112 -12.18 8.02 -12.95
C ASN A 112 -12.34 6.49 -13.13
N PRO A 113 -13.50 5.97 -13.59
CA PRO A 113 -13.66 4.60 -14.10
C PRO A 113 -12.45 4.03 -14.86
N ASP A 114 -11.79 4.85 -15.69
CA ASP A 114 -10.59 4.45 -16.45
C ASP A 114 -9.41 4.02 -15.56
N HIS A 115 -9.33 4.49 -14.29
CA HIS A 115 -8.28 4.06 -13.36
C HIS A 115 -8.48 2.61 -12.93
N PHE A 116 -9.71 2.17 -12.71
CA PHE A 116 -10.01 0.77 -12.42
C PHE A 116 -9.67 -0.11 -13.63
N GLU A 117 -10.07 0.34 -14.83
CA GLU A 117 -9.73 -0.38 -16.06
C GLU A 117 -8.21 -0.46 -16.28
N LYS A 118 -7.49 0.65 -16.13
CA LYS A 118 -6.07 0.74 -16.43
C LYS A 118 -5.18 0.04 -15.42
N TRP A 119 -5.54 0.02 -14.13
CA TRP A 119 -4.69 -0.55 -13.08
C TRP A 119 -5.18 -1.90 -12.58
N VAL A 120 -6.49 -2.08 -12.40
CA VAL A 120 -7.04 -3.34 -11.90
C VAL A 120 -7.30 -4.27 -13.08
N LEU A 121 -8.09 -3.86 -14.08
CA LEU A 121 -8.42 -4.75 -15.18
C LEU A 121 -7.20 -5.03 -16.08
N LYS A 122 -6.29 -4.09 -16.29
CA LYS A 122 -5.07 -4.41 -17.05
C LYS A 122 -4.18 -5.43 -16.32
N THR A 123 -4.02 -5.27 -15.01
CA THR A 123 -3.09 -6.10 -14.21
C THR A 123 -3.69 -7.49 -13.96
N TYR A 124 -4.97 -7.57 -13.63
CA TYR A 124 -5.65 -8.83 -13.31
C TYR A 124 -6.41 -9.43 -14.49
N GLY A 125 -6.71 -8.64 -15.52
CA GLY A 125 -7.53 -9.08 -16.65
C GLY A 125 -6.84 -10.10 -17.53
N ASP A 126 -5.53 -10.00 -17.75
CA ASP A 126 -4.82 -11.00 -18.57
C ASP A 126 -4.88 -12.40 -17.92
N GLU A 127 -4.58 -12.48 -16.62
CA GLU A 127 -4.66 -13.74 -15.88
C GLU A 127 -6.10 -14.25 -15.75
N THR A 128 -7.05 -13.35 -15.47
CA THR A 128 -8.48 -13.70 -15.38
C THR A 128 -9.01 -14.21 -16.72
N ASN A 129 -8.66 -13.55 -17.83
CA ASN A 129 -9.05 -13.95 -19.18
C ASN A 129 -8.47 -15.33 -19.52
N GLU A 130 -7.21 -15.57 -19.16
CA GLU A 130 -6.58 -16.85 -19.39
C GLU A 130 -7.24 -17.96 -18.56
N MET A 131 -7.50 -17.70 -17.28
CA MET A 131 -8.24 -18.62 -16.41
C MET A 131 -9.63 -18.97 -17.00
N LEU A 132 -10.40 -17.96 -17.42
CA LEU A 132 -11.72 -18.15 -18.02
C LEU A 132 -11.67 -18.96 -19.31
N ARG A 133 -10.71 -18.67 -20.20
CA ARG A 133 -10.52 -19.45 -21.44
C ARG A 133 -10.23 -20.91 -21.16
N GLN A 134 -9.37 -21.20 -20.19
CA GLN A 134 -9.04 -22.58 -19.83
C GLN A 134 -10.27 -23.32 -19.28
N LEU A 135 -11.05 -22.72 -18.37
CA LEU A 135 -12.28 -23.32 -17.85
C LEU A 135 -13.30 -23.60 -18.96
N LEU A 136 -13.52 -22.65 -19.87
CA LEU A 136 -14.43 -22.82 -21.01
C LEU A 136 -13.98 -23.94 -21.96
N GLN A 137 -12.67 -24.05 -22.23
CA GLN A 137 -12.13 -25.15 -23.03
C GLN A 137 -12.37 -26.51 -22.37
N ILE A 138 -12.12 -26.61 -21.06
CA ILE A 138 -12.37 -27.85 -20.32
C ILE A 138 -13.85 -28.19 -20.35
N GLN A 139 -14.73 -27.21 -20.14
CA GLN A 139 -16.17 -27.40 -20.23
C GLN A 139 -16.58 -27.90 -21.62
N GLY A 140 -15.98 -27.35 -22.69
CA GLY A 140 -16.14 -27.85 -24.05
C GLY A 140 -15.75 -29.33 -24.20
N PHE A 141 -14.63 -29.76 -23.58
CA PHE A 141 -14.27 -31.19 -23.58
C PHE A 141 -15.26 -32.06 -22.81
N LEU A 142 -15.84 -31.57 -21.71
CA LEU A 142 -16.90 -32.27 -20.98
C LEU A 142 -18.16 -32.43 -21.82
N PHE A 143 -18.60 -31.38 -22.52
CA PHE A 143 -19.75 -31.46 -23.43
C PHE A 143 -19.54 -32.46 -24.56
N LEU A 144 -18.30 -32.54 -25.08
CA LEU A 144 -17.90 -33.53 -26.09
C LEU A 144 -17.59 -34.92 -25.50
N GLN A 145 -17.78 -35.11 -24.19
CA GLN A 145 -17.46 -36.34 -23.45
C GLN A 145 -16.01 -36.82 -23.60
N LYS A 146 -15.08 -35.91 -23.89
CA LYS A 146 -13.63 -36.18 -23.99
C LYS A 146 -13.00 -36.18 -22.60
N PHE A 147 -13.46 -37.06 -21.72
CA PHE A 147 -13.09 -37.09 -20.30
C PHE A 147 -11.57 -37.18 -20.04
N PRO A 148 -10.77 -38.01 -20.75
CA PRO A 148 -9.32 -38.06 -20.51
C PRO A 148 -8.61 -36.73 -20.82
N LEU A 149 -9.07 -36.03 -21.87
CA LEU A 149 -8.51 -34.73 -22.23
C LEU A 149 -8.94 -33.64 -21.25
N ALA A 150 -10.20 -33.67 -20.82
CA ALA A 150 -10.72 -32.78 -19.77
C ALA A 150 -9.97 -32.97 -18.45
N GLU A 151 -9.68 -34.22 -18.06
CA GLU A 151 -8.95 -34.57 -16.84
C GLU A 151 -7.52 -34.02 -16.86
N ASN A 152 -6.81 -34.21 -17.96
CA ASN A 152 -5.47 -33.66 -18.12
C ASN A 152 -5.46 -32.13 -18.02
N LYS A 153 -6.41 -31.46 -18.68
CA LYS A 153 -6.49 -29.99 -18.67
C LYS A 153 -6.90 -29.43 -17.30
N ILE A 154 -7.85 -30.06 -16.61
CA ILE A 154 -8.32 -29.58 -15.31
C ILE A 154 -7.30 -29.82 -14.19
N THR A 155 -6.51 -30.89 -14.26
CA THR A 155 -5.43 -31.14 -13.30
C THR A 155 -4.30 -30.11 -13.42
N ASP A 156 -3.93 -29.72 -14.65
CA ASP A 156 -2.97 -28.63 -14.86
C ASP A 156 -3.55 -27.27 -14.44
N PHE A 157 -4.83 -27.02 -14.71
CA PHE A 157 -5.53 -25.83 -14.25
C PHE A 157 -5.49 -25.70 -12.72
N GLN A 158 -5.80 -26.77 -11.98
CA GLN A 158 -5.80 -26.77 -10.51
C GLN A 158 -4.42 -26.51 -9.89
N LYS A 159 -3.34 -26.97 -10.53
CA LYS A 159 -1.96 -26.65 -10.08
C LYS A 159 -1.71 -25.15 -10.11
N LYS A 160 -2.26 -24.46 -11.12
CA LYS A 160 -2.11 -23.02 -11.28
C LYS A 160 -3.11 -22.24 -10.41
N TYR A 161 -4.34 -22.73 -10.29
CA TYR A 161 -5.45 -22.06 -9.61
C TYR A 161 -6.12 -22.97 -8.54
N PRO A 162 -5.44 -23.25 -7.41
CA PRO A 162 -5.87 -24.26 -6.43
C PRO A 162 -7.10 -23.88 -5.59
N ASN A 163 -7.60 -22.65 -5.75
CA ASN A 163 -8.73 -22.10 -4.98
C ASN A 163 -9.96 -21.81 -5.85
N VAL A 164 -10.08 -22.48 -7.00
CA VAL A 164 -11.25 -22.35 -7.89
C VAL A 164 -12.17 -23.55 -7.68
N ALA A 165 -13.24 -23.37 -6.90
CA ALA A 165 -14.18 -24.44 -6.53
C ALA A 165 -14.73 -25.20 -7.74
N ALA A 166 -15.20 -24.46 -8.76
CA ALA A 166 -15.78 -25.05 -9.97
C ALA A 166 -14.85 -26.05 -10.68
N SER A 167 -13.53 -25.87 -10.57
CA SER A 167 -12.57 -26.79 -11.19
C SER A 167 -12.60 -28.19 -10.54
N TYR A 168 -12.79 -28.23 -9.22
CA TYR A 168 -12.93 -29.46 -8.45
C TYR A 168 -14.30 -30.11 -8.71
N THR A 169 -15.36 -29.32 -8.88
CA THR A 169 -16.68 -29.82 -9.30
C THR A 169 -16.62 -30.50 -10.67
N MET A 170 -15.93 -29.88 -11.63
CA MET A 170 -15.71 -30.45 -12.97
C MET A 170 -14.92 -31.76 -12.91
N LEU A 171 -13.84 -31.82 -12.12
CA LEU A 171 -13.07 -33.05 -11.96
C LEU A 171 -13.88 -34.15 -11.24
N GLY A 172 -14.70 -33.78 -10.25
CA GLY A 172 -15.65 -34.68 -9.63
C GLY A 172 -16.62 -35.30 -10.64
N ASN A 173 -17.16 -34.49 -11.55
CA ASN A 173 -18.03 -34.96 -12.63
C ASN A 173 -17.30 -35.89 -13.61
N ILE A 174 -16.05 -35.56 -13.98
CA ILE A 174 -15.20 -36.45 -14.80
C ILE A 174 -15.09 -37.83 -14.16
N TYR A 175 -14.73 -37.87 -12.86
CA TYR A 175 -14.59 -39.13 -12.13
C TYR A 175 -15.89 -39.88 -11.96
N TYR A 176 -17.01 -39.18 -11.78
CA TYR A 176 -18.34 -39.79 -11.78
C TYR A 176 -18.60 -40.54 -13.10
N HIS A 177 -18.34 -39.91 -14.25
CA HIS A 177 -18.50 -40.54 -15.56
C HIS A 177 -17.51 -41.70 -15.83
N GLN A 178 -16.36 -41.70 -15.17
CA GLN A 178 -15.39 -42.79 -15.21
C GLN A 178 -15.69 -43.91 -14.19
N ASN A 179 -16.80 -43.84 -13.45
CA ASN A 179 -17.15 -44.74 -12.33
C ASN A 179 -16.15 -44.73 -11.15
N LYS A 180 -15.30 -43.70 -11.07
CA LYS A 180 -14.34 -43.47 -9.98
C LYS A 180 -15.02 -42.69 -8.85
N TYR A 181 -16.04 -43.30 -8.24
CA TYR A 181 -16.91 -42.60 -7.29
C TYR A 181 -16.20 -42.13 -6.01
N PRO A 182 -15.25 -42.88 -5.41
CA PRO A 182 -14.48 -42.39 -4.26
C PRO A 182 -13.67 -41.13 -4.59
N GLU A 183 -13.01 -41.11 -5.75
CA GLU A 183 -12.24 -39.96 -6.24
C GLU A 183 -13.16 -38.79 -6.56
N ALA A 184 -14.31 -39.04 -7.21
CA ALA A 184 -15.32 -38.02 -7.47
C ALA A 184 -15.77 -37.33 -6.17
N ARG A 185 -16.06 -38.13 -5.14
CA ARG A 185 -16.45 -37.62 -3.81
C ARG A 185 -15.37 -36.74 -3.19
N ALA A 186 -14.10 -37.16 -3.26
CA ALA A 186 -12.98 -36.37 -2.73
C ALA A 186 -12.87 -34.99 -3.40
N GLN A 187 -13.05 -34.94 -4.73
CA GLN A 187 -13.00 -33.66 -5.46
C GLN A 187 -14.19 -32.76 -5.11
N LEU A 188 -15.40 -33.31 -4.99
CA LEU A 188 -16.60 -32.53 -4.64
C LEU A 188 -16.53 -31.98 -3.21
N LEU A 189 -15.97 -32.75 -2.26
CA LEU A 189 -15.70 -32.25 -0.91
C LEU A 189 -14.65 -31.13 -0.91
N ARG A 190 -13.63 -31.23 -1.79
CA ARG A 190 -12.66 -30.14 -1.96
C ARG A 190 -13.32 -28.88 -2.52
N ALA A 191 -14.23 -29.01 -3.50
CA ALA A 191 -15.01 -27.88 -4.00
C ALA A 191 -15.81 -27.20 -2.89
N LEU A 192 -16.54 -27.96 -2.06
CA LEU A 192 -17.33 -27.41 -0.94
C LEU A 192 -16.47 -26.80 0.18
N SER A 193 -15.21 -27.23 0.33
CA SER A 193 -14.29 -26.57 1.27
C SER A 193 -13.89 -25.15 0.81
N ILE A 194 -14.06 -24.84 -0.48
CA ILE A 194 -13.77 -23.53 -1.08
C ILE A 194 -15.07 -22.71 -1.19
N ASP A 195 -16.13 -23.32 -1.73
CA ASP A 195 -17.47 -22.72 -1.82
C ASP A 195 -18.52 -23.69 -1.25
N GLY A 196 -18.83 -23.52 0.03
CA GLY A 196 -19.74 -24.39 0.76
C GLY A 196 -21.22 -24.27 0.37
N LYS A 197 -21.58 -23.35 -0.53
CA LYS A 197 -22.97 -23.12 -0.95
C LYS A 197 -23.23 -23.44 -2.43
N ASP A 198 -22.25 -24.02 -3.13
CA ASP A 198 -22.42 -24.41 -4.53
C ASP A 198 -23.45 -25.56 -4.67
N GLU A 199 -24.68 -25.21 -5.02
CA GLU A 199 -25.79 -26.13 -5.24
C GLU A 199 -25.49 -27.19 -6.31
N THR A 200 -24.70 -26.85 -7.34
CA THR A 200 -24.31 -27.81 -8.38
C THR A 200 -23.39 -28.88 -7.81
N THR A 201 -22.42 -28.45 -7.00
CA THR A 201 -21.51 -29.37 -6.31
C THR A 201 -22.25 -30.25 -5.31
N ILE A 202 -23.19 -29.69 -4.53
CA ILE A 202 -24.03 -30.45 -3.59
C ILE A 202 -24.80 -31.55 -4.33
N ARG A 203 -25.47 -31.21 -5.43
CA ARG A 203 -26.21 -32.19 -6.26
C ARG A 203 -25.33 -33.30 -6.81
N PHE A 204 -24.13 -32.98 -7.30
CA PHE A 204 -23.18 -34.01 -7.76
C PHE A 204 -22.72 -34.90 -6.61
N LEU A 205 -22.49 -34.34 -5.43
CA LEU A 205 -22.06 -35.09 -4.25
C LEU A 205 -23.13 -36.08 -3.80
N GLU A 206 -24.40 -35.67 -3.81
CA GLU A 206 -25.55 -36.56 -3.57
C GLU A 206 -25.59 -37.72 -4.58
N ALA A 207 -25.45 -37.42 -5.88
CA ALA A 207 -25.43 -38.45 -6.93
C ALA A 207 -24.27 -39.45 -6.75
N VAL A 208 -23.08 -38.97 -6.40
CA VAL A 208 -21.92 -39.82 -6.09
C VAL A 208 -22.16 -40.68 -4.85
N ASN A 209 -22.71 -40.11 -3.78
CA ASN A 209 -23.00 -40.85 -2.54
C ASN A 209 -24.03 -41.96 -2.77
N ASN A 210 -25.05 -41.71 -3.59
CA ASN A 210 -26.04 -42.72 -3.98
C ASN A 210 -25.41 -43.87 -4.78
N LYS A 211 -24.39 -43.59 -5.61
CA LYS A 211 -23.65 -44.67 -6.31
C LYS A 211 -22.81 -45.48 -5.33
N LEU A 212 -22.12 -44.82 -4.40
CA LEU A 212 -21.30 -45.47 -3.38
C LEU A 212 -22.10 -46.36 -2.43
N SER A 213 -23.33 -45.98 -2.08
CA SER A 213 -24.19 -46.77 -1.19
C SER A 213 -24.77 -48.03 -1.85
N ASN A 214 -24.68 -48.12 -3.18
CA ASN A 214 -25.23 -49.23 -3.98
C ASN A 214 -24.14 -50.17 -4.53
N LEU A 215 -22.88 -50.00 -4.09
CA LEU A 215 -21.74 -50.87 -4.39
C LEU A 215 -21.51 -51.85 -3.24
#